data_AF-A0AAV5YQC8-F1
#
_entry.id   AF-A0AAV5YQC8-F1
#
_cell.length_a   1.000
_cell.length_b   1.000
_cell.length_c   1.000
_cell.angle_alpha   90.00
_cell.angle_beta   90.00
_cell.angle_gamma   90.00
#
_symmetry.space_group_name_H-M   'P 1'
#
loop_
_entity.id
_entity.type
_entity.pdbx_description
1 polymer ?
#
loop_
_entity_poly.entity_id
_entity_poly.type
_entity_poly.pdbx_seq_one_letter_code
_entity_poly.pdbx_strand_id
1 'polypeptide(L)'
;RQGAGGRRRTFDGLADQFLPGTFDPPAFSLRLSHKDVSLAVGLGRELGVPMRMANLALEELTEALNRGWGERDSRVAMLLQEERAGVKIAIPADQIKDVLENDGR
;
A
#
# COMPACT_ATOMS: atom_id res chain seq x y z
N ARG A 1 9.33 20.11 5.81
CA ARG A 1 8.87 18.79 6.33
C ARG A 1 9.90 17.76 5.86
N GLN A 2 10.64 17.14 6.78
CA GLN A 2 11.71 16.17 6.51
C GLN A 2 11.19 14.79 6.89
N GLY A 3 11.05 13.88 5.93
CA GLY A 3 10.62 12.49 6.12
C GLY A 3 10.92 11.70 4.86
N ALA A 4 10.86 10.37 4.92
CA ALA A 4 11.27 9.48 3.82
C ALA A 4 10.56 9.78 2.48
N GLY A 5 9.33 10.28 2.53
CA GLY A 5 8.55 10.68 1.35
C GLY A 5 8.92 12.03 0.75
N GLY A 6 9.72 12.86 1.42
CA GLY A 6 9.99 14.24 1.01
C GLY A 6 8.71 15.08 0.95
N ARG A 7 8.65 16.03 0.01
CA ARG A 7 7.49 16.88 -0.24
C ARG A 7 6.61 16.24 -1.33
N ARG A 8 5.79 15.26 -0.95
CA ARG A 8 4.80 14.59 -1.81
C ARG A 8 3.37 14.82 -1.32
N ARG A 9 2.39 14.87 -2.22
CA ARG A 9 0.96 14.85 -1.88
C ARG A 9 0.58 13.44 -1.43
N THR A 10 -0.56 13.32 -0.74
CA THR A 10 -1.02 12.07 -0.11
C THR A 10 -1.10 10.90 -1.08
N PHE A 11 -1.54 11.13 -2.32
CA PHE A 11 -1.81 10.06 -3.31
C PHE A 11 -0.75 9.90 -4.39
N ASP A 12 0.28 10.75 -4.42
CA ASP A 12 1.34 10.67 -5.45
C ASP A 12 2.04 9.30 -5.42
N GLY A 13 2.12 8.66 -4.26
CA GLY A 13 2.72 7.33 -4.12
C GLY A 13 1.93 6.18 -4.73
N LEU A 14 0.69 6.41 -5.20
CA LEU A 14 -0.08 5.42 -5.96
C LEU A 14 0.50 5.23 -7.37
N ALA A 15 1.08 6.29 -7.95
CA ALA A 15 1.73 6.26 -9.26
C ALA A 15 2.96 5.34 -9.30
N ASP A 16 3.59 5.09 -8.14
CA ASP A 16 4.83 4.32 -8.08
C ASP A 16 4.63 2.82 -8.41
N GLN A 17 3.52 2.21 -7.98
CA GLN A 17 3.32 0.75 -8.12
C GLN A 17 1.84 0.36 -8.32
N PHE A 18 0.90 0.98 -7.60
CA PHE A 18 -0.51 0.59 -7.67
C PHE A 18 -1.16 0.93 -9.02
N LEU A 19 -1.07 2.20 -9.46
CA LEU A 19 -1.68 2.63 -10.72
C LEU A 19 -1.07 1.93 -11.95
N PRO A 20 0.26 1.73 -12.04
CA PRO A 20 0.84 0.93 -13.11
C PRO A 20 0.51 -0.56 -13.03
N GLY A 21 0.07 -1.06 -11.87
CA GLY A 21 -0.13 -2.49 -11.61
C GLY A 21 1.19 -3.29 -11.55
N THR A 22 2.30 -2.62 -11.22
CA THR A 22 3.62 -3.25 -11.03
C THR A 22 3.88 -3.40 -9.54
N PHE A 23 4.41 -4.55 -9.11
CA PHE A 23 4.70 -4.80 -7.69
C PHE A 23 6.08 -5.42 -7.47
N ASP A 24 6.84 -5.57 -8.54
CA ASP A 24 8.17 -6.16 -8.58
C ASP A 24 9.09 -5.25 -9.43
N PRO A 25 10.28 -4.86 -8.94
CA PRO A 25 10.79 -5.11 -7.59
C PRO A 25 10.01 -4.32 -6.51
N PRO A 26 9.95 -4.81 -5.27
CA PRO A 26 9.29 -4.11 -4.18
C PRO A 26 10.08 -2.87 -3.73
N ALA A 27 9.41 -1.74 -3.52
CA ALA A 27 10.00 -0.62 -2.79
C ALA A 27 10.02 -0.91 -1.28
N PHE A 28 8.97 -1.58 -0.80
CA PHE A 28 8.86 -2.13 0.54
C PHE A 28 7.95 -3.35 0.50
N SER A 29 8.39 -4.49 1.00
CA SER A 29 7.65 -5.75 0.80
C SER A 29 6.41 -5.84 1.71
N LEU A 30 5.38 -6.52 1.21
CA LEU A 30 4.15 -6.77 1.96
C LEU A 30 4.43 -7.47 3.30
N ARG A 31 5.35 -8.43 3.33
CA ARG A 31 5.76 -9.13 4.55
C ARG A 31 6.33 -8.17 5.60
N LEU A 32 7.11 -7.16 5.19
CA LEU A 32 7.64 -6.17 6.13
C LEU A 32 6.53 -5.23 6.63
N SER A 33 5.62 -4.78 5.76
CA SER A 33 4.45 -4.00 6.15
C SER A 33 3.57 -4.74 7.16
N HIS A 34 3.27 -6.01 6.91
CA HIS A 34 2.49 -6.84 7.82
C HIS A 34 3.16 -6.97 9.19
N LYS A 35 4.48 -7.21 9.21
CA LYS A 35 5.27 -7.29 10.45
C LYS A 35 5.20 -5.98 11.24
N ASP A 36 5.38 -4.83 10.59
CA ASP A 36 5.33 -3.52 11.28
C ASP A 36 3.93 -3.22 11.84
N VAL A 37 2.86 -3.50 11.10
CA VAL A 37 1.48 -3.33 11.58
C VAL A 37 1.15 -4.31 12.72
N SER A 38 1.62 -5.56 12.63
CA SER A 38 1.47 -6.56 13.70
C SER A 38 2.10 -6.09 15.00
N LEU A 39 3.31 -5.51 14.93
CA LEU A 39 4.00 -4.96 16.09
C LEU A 39 3.23 -3.76 16.69
N ALA A 40 2.72 -2.86 15.85
CA ALA A 40 1.94 -1.71 16.30
C ALA A 40 0.62 -2.13 16.98
N VAL A 41 -0.10 -3.09 16.41
CA VAL A 41 -1.32 -3.65 17.00
C VAL A 41 -1.01 -4.39 18.32
N GLY A 42 0.08 -5.16 18.36
CA GLY A 42 0.54 -5.86 19.55
C GLY A 42 0.82 -4.91 20.72
N LEU A 43 1.58 -3.84 20.47
CA LEU A 43 1.86 -2.81 21.46
C LEU A 43 0.57 -2.11 21.94
N GLY A 44 -0.35 -1.80 21.03
CA GLY A 44 -1.64 -1.24 21.39
C GLY A 44 -2.42 -2.12 22.36
N ARG A 45 -2.38 -3.45 22.16
CA ARG A 45 -3.01 -4.43 23.06
C ARG A 45 -2.35 -4.44 24.43
N GLU A 46 -1.02 -4.46 24.49
CA GLU A 46 -0.26 -4.43 25.77
C GLU A 46 -0.59 -3.20 26.59
N LEU A 47 -0.81 -2.06 25.95
CA LEU A 47 -1.12 -0.78 26.59
C LEU A 47 -2.63 -0.53 26.79
N GLY A 48 -3.50 -1.47 26.41
CA GLY A 48 -4.96 -1.29 26.50
C GLY A 48 -5.52 -0.20 25.58
N VAL A 49 -4.82 0.16 24.51
CA VAL A 49 -5.22 1.19 23.54
C VAL A 49 -5.99 0.56 22.37
N PRO A 50 -7.25 0.96 22.10
CA PRO A 50 -8.02 0.41 20.98
C PRO A 50 -7.49 0.88 19.61
N MET A 51 -6.93 -0.05 18.82
CA MET A 51 -6.32 0.24 17.50
C MET A 51 -7.22 -0.17 16.32
N ARG A 52 -8.50 0.24 16.29
CA ARG A 52 -9.52 -0.28 15.34
C ARG A 52 -9.07 -0.29 13.88
N MET A 53 -8.56 0.84 13.39
CA MET A 53 -8.10 0.96 11.99
C MET A 53 -6.88 0.09 11.68
N ALA A 54 -5.94 -0.03 12.63
CA ALA A 54 -4.76 -0.87 12.44
C ALA A 54 -5.10 -2.37 12.48
N ASN A 55 -6.10 -2.77 13.27
CA ASN A 55 -6.60 -4.15 13.24
C ASN A 55 -7.22 -4.50 11.87
N LEU A 56 -8.07 -3.62 11.32
CA LEU A 56 -8.62 -3.82 9.97
C LEU A 56 -7.51 -3.88 8.91
N ALA A 57 -6.52 -2.98 9.00
CA ALA A 57 -5.37 -3.02 8.10
C ALA A 57 -4.58 -4.33 8.25
N LEU A 58 -4.38 -4.83 9.47
CA LEU A 58 -3.70 -6.09 9.72
C LEU A 58 -4.44 -7.28 9.10
N GLU A 59 -5.77 -7.29 9.15
CA GLU A 59 -6.61 -8.31 8.51
C GLU A 59 -6.43 -8.29 6.99
N GLU A 60 -6.50 -7.12 6.34
CA GLU A 60 -6.27 -6.98 4.89
C GLU A 60 -4.87 -7.43 4.47
N LEU A 61 -3.83 -7.01 5.21
CA LEU A 61 -2.45 -7.42 4.94
C LEU A 61 -2.28 -8.94 5.14
N THR A 62 -2.96 -9.53 6.11
CA THR A 62 -2.94 -10.98 6.36
C THR A 62 -3.62 -11.74 5.22
N GLU A 63 -4.77 -11.26 4.71
CA GLU A 63 -5.41 -11.86 3.54
C GLU A 63 -4.49 -11.82 2.31
N ALA A 64 -3.85 -10.67 2.06
CA ALA A 64 -2.89 -10.51 0.97
C ALA A 64 -1.67 -11.43 1.12
N LEU A 65 -1.17 -11.64 2.35
CA LEU A 65 -0.10 -12.61 2.62
C LEU A 65 -0.53 -14.05 2.34
N ASN A 66 -1.75 -14.41 2.72
CA ASN A 66 -2.29 -15.76 2.51
C ASN A 66 -2.42 -16.11 1.01
N ARG A 67 -2.45 -15.10 0.13
CA ARG A 67 -2.41 -15.26 -1.34
C ARG A 67 -0.99 -15.43 -1.90
N GLY A 68 0.02 -15.46 -1.04
CA GLY A 68 1.42 -15.63 -1.42
C GLY A 68 2.10 -14.35 -1.92
N TRP A 69 1.53 -13.16 -1.67
CA TRP A 69 2.08 -11.89 -2.16
C TRP A 69 3.18 -11.27 -1.29
N GLY A 70 3.73 -12.02 -0.33
CA GLY A 70 4.60 -11.47 0.72
C GLY A 70 5.87 -10.76 0.26
N GLU A 71 6.49 -11.23 -0.84
CA GLU A 71 7.72 -10.62 -1.37
C GLU A 71 7.46 -9.47 -2.36
N ARG A 72 6.22 -9.29 -2.79
CA ARG A 72 5.81 -8.17 -3.66
C ARG A 72 5.72 -6.89 -2.84
N ASP A 73 5.65 -5.76 -3.55
CA ASP A 73 5.44 -4.47 -2.91
C ASP A 73 4.16 -4.45 -2.05
N SER A 74 4.23 -3.83 -0.87
CA SER A 74 3.13 -3.68 0.09
C SER A 74 1.79 -3.22 -0.50
N ARG A 75 1.82 -2.37 -1.55
CA ARG A 75 0.63 -1.87 -2.23
C ARG A 75 -0.15 -2.98 -2.96
N VAL A 76 0.43 -4.17 -3.15
CA VAL A 76 -0.25 -5.35 -3.70
C VAL A 76 -1.50 -5.75 -2.90
N ALA A 77 -1.57 -5.41 -1.61
CA ALA A 77 -2.77 -5.63 -0.80
C ALA A 77 -4.00 -4.89 -1.34
N MET A 78 -3.81 -3.80 -2.09
CA MET A 78 -4.92 -3.06 -2.71
C MET A 78 -5.63 -3.87 -3.81
N LEU A 79 -4.98 -4.89 -4.38
CA LEU A 79 -5.61 -5.79 -5.34
C LEU A 79 -6.81 -6.54 -4.75
N LEU A 80 -6.86 -6.72 -3.43
CA LEU A 80 -8.05 -7.28 -2.76
C LEU A 80 -9.31 -6.46 -3.08
N GLN A 81 -9.18 -5.13 -3.16
CA GLN A 81 -10.30 -4.26 -3.48
C GLN A 81 -10.67 -4.31 -4.96
N GLU A 82 -9.69 -4.45 -5.85
CA GLU A 82 -9.95 -4.68 -7.27
C GLU A 82 -10.74 -5.97 -7.50
N GLU A 83 -10.36 -7.05 -6.83
CA GLU A 83 -11.09 -8.33 -6.88
C GLU A 83 -12.51 -8.21 -6.35
N ARG A 84 -12.68 -7.57 -5.18
CA ARG A 84 -14.01 -7.34 -4.57
C ARG A 84 -14.90 -6.48 -5.46
N ALA A 85 -14.32 -5.51 -6.17
CA ALA A 85 -15.04 -4.63 -7.08
C ALA A 85 -15.21 -5.21 -8.50
N GLY A 86 -14.54 -6.32 -8.83
CA GLY A 86 -14.57 -6.90 -10.17
C GLY A 86 -13.93 -6.00 -11.24
N VAL A 87 -12.97 -5.17 -10.85
CA VAL A 87 -12.25 -4.25 -11.76
C VAL A 87 -10.78 -4.62 -11.84
N LYS A 88 -10.07 -4.05 -12.81
CA LYS A 88 -8.62 -4.15 -12.92
C LYS A 88 -8.03 -2.77 -13.17
N ILE A 89 -7.11 -2.35 -12.32
CA ILE A 89 -6.42 -1.06 -12.46
C ILE A 89 -5.00 -1.34 -12.96
N ALA A 90 -4.70 -0.86 -14.16
CA ALA A 90 -3.37 -0.91 -14.76
C ALA A 90 -3.27 0.19 -15.81
N ILE A 91 -2.65 1.30 -15.46
CA ILE A 91 -2.52 2.49 -16.30
C ILE A 91 -1.09 2.57 -16.85
N PRO A 92 -0.90 2.82 -18.16
CA PRO A 92 0.43 3.02 -18.73
C PRO A 92 1.22 4.12 -18.02
N ALA A 93 2.51 3.87 -17.77
CA ALA A 93 3.36 4.76 -16.97
C ALA A 93 3.57 6.14 -17.60
N ASP A 94 3.56 6.21 -18.93
CA ASP A 94 3.59 7.46 -19.71
C ASP A 94 2.36 8.32 -19.44
N GLN A 95 1.16 7.74 -19.45
CA GLN A 95 -0.07 8.47 -19.14
C GLN A 95 -0.10 8.98 -17.70
N ILE A 96 0.36 8.18 -16.74
CA ILE A 96 0.48 8.61 -15.34
C ILE A 96 1.44 9.80 -15.23
N LYS A 97 2.59 9.71 -15.90
CA LYS A 97 3.60 10.76 -15.91
C LYS A 97 3.05 12.06 -16.50
N ASP A 98 2.37 11.97 -17.64
CA ASP A 98 1.77 13.14 -18.29
C ASP A 98 0.75 13.83 -17.38
N VAL A 99 -0.08 13.08 -16.66
CA VAL A 99 -1.02 13.65 -15.69
C VAL A 99 -0.29 14.34 -14.55
N LEU A 100 0.72 13.70 -13.95
CA LEU A 100 1.47 14.27 -12.82
C LEU A 100 2.27 15.53 -13.19
N GLU A 101 2.80 15.60 -14.42
CA GLU A 101 3.52 16.78 -14.92
C GLU A 101 2.57 17.97 -15.18
N ASN A 102 1.32 17.69 -15.56
CA ASN A 102 0.30 18.70 -15.80
C ASN A 102 -0.49 19.06 -14.52
N ASP A 103 -0.45 18.23 -13.48
CA ASP A 103 -1.16 18.41 -12.21
C ASP A 103 -0.50 19.48 -11.31
N GLY A 104 -0.83 20.75 -11.58
CA GLY A 104 -0.29 21.92 -10.88
C GLY A 104 0.06 23.10 -11.79
N ARG A 105 -0.22 22.98 -13.09
CA ARG A 105 -0.39 24.11 -14.01
C ARG A 105 -1.81 24.65 -13.91
#